data_AF-A0A0E2BNF2-F1
#
_entry.id   AF-A0A0E2BNF2-F1
#
_cell.length_a   1.000
_cell.length_b   1.000
_cell.length_c   1.000
_cell.angle_alpha   90.00
_cell.angle_beta   90.00
_cell.angle_gamma   90.00
#
_symmetry.space_group_name_H-M   'P 1'
#
loop_
_entity.id
_entity.type
_entity.pdbx_description
1 polymer ?
#
loop_
_entity_poly.entity_id
_entity_poly.type
_entity_poly.pdbx_seq_one_letter_code
_entity_poly.pdbx_strand_id
1 'polypeptide(L)' 'MITMVKKISDLLYEFINDLHAGVPTSKLVEIYTGKIIQVFRETSVQKPS' A
#
# COMPACT_ATOMS: atom_id res chain seq x y z
N MET A 1 -14.72 -0.70 -2.74
CA MET A 1 -14.00 0.48 -3.26
C MET A 1 -13.53 1.42 -2.15
N ILE A 2 -14.41 1.92 -1.27
CA ILE A 2 -14.03 2.81 -0.14
C ILE A 2 -12.94 2.18 0.77
N THR A 3 -13.04 0.89 1.08
CA THR A 3 -12.03 0.16 1.87
C THR A 3 -10.65 0.07 1.20
N MET A 4 -10.61 -0.06 -0.13
CA MET A 4 -9.35 -0.09 -0.88
C MET A 4 -8.68 1.28 -0.83
N VAL A 5 -9.45 2.35 -1.10
CA VAL A 5 -8.93 3.73 -1.05
C VAL A 5 -8.32 4.02 0.30
N LYS A 6 -9.01 3.68 1.40
CA LYS A 6 -8.47 3.85 2.76
C LYS A 6 -7.15 3.09 2.97
N LYS A 7 -7.11 1.80 2.62
CA LYS A 7 -5.88 1.00 2.75
C LYS A 7 -4.71 1.58 1.95
N ILE A 8 -4.96 2.07 0.73
CA ILE A 8 -3.92 2.71 -0.09
C ILE A 8 -3.47 4.03 0.54
N SER A 9 -4.40 4.84 1.05
CA SER A 9 -4.05 6.07 1.76
C SER A 9 -3.17 5.81 2.98
N ASP A 10 -3.50 4.80 3.79
CA ASP A 10 -2.68 4.41 4.95
C ASP A 10 -1.26 4.00 4.53
N LEU A 11 -1.13 3.22 3.44
CA LEU A 11 0.17 2.83 2.89
C LEU A 11 1.00 4.02 2.38
N LEU A 12 0.37 5.06 1.82
CA LEU A 12 1.06 6.27 1.38
C LEU A 12 1.59 7.08 2.56
N TYR A 13 0.85 7.14 3.67
CA TYR A 13 1.34 7.77 4.90
C TYR A 13 2.56 7.03 5.47
N GLU A 14 2.52 5.69 5.51
CA GLU A 14 3.67 4.89 5.94
C GLU A 14 4.88 5.12 5.02
N PHE A 15 4.68 5.15 3.70
CA PHE A 15 5.76 5.41 2.73
C PHE A 15 6.46 6.75 2.99
N ILE A 16 5.70 7.83 3.23
CA ILE A 16 6.25 9.16 3.52
C ILE A 16 7.02 9.16 4.85
N ASN A 17 6.52 8.46 5.88
CA ASN A 17 7.20 8.35 7.16
C ASN A 17 8.54 7.61 7.03
N ASP A 18 8.57 6.50 6.30
CA ASP A 18 9.80 5.74 6.08
C ASP A 18 10.81 6.53 5.21
N LEU A 19 10.31 7.31 4.24
CA LEU A 19 11.14 8.22 3.45
C LEU A 19 11.80 9.28 4.34
N HIS A 20 11.05 9.89 5.25
CA HIS A 20 11.61 10.85 6.23
C HIS A 20 12.57 10.19 7.22
N ALA A 21 12.38 8.90 7.54
CA ALA A 21 13.30 8.12 8.37
C ALA A 21 14.61 7.75 7.66
N GLY A 22 14.79 8.14 6.39
CA GLY A 22 16.01 7.91 5.63
C GLY A 22 16.12 6.49 5.04
N VAL A 23 15.01 5.76 4.93
CA VAL A 23 15.01 4.47 4.25
C VAL A 23 15.31 4.70 2.77
N PRO A 24 16.24 3.92 2.16
CA PRO A 24 16.56 4.08 0.74
C PRO A 24 15.32 3.95 -0.15
N THR A 25 15.12 4.90 -1.05
CA THR A 25 13.95 4.95 -1.94
C THR A 25 13.76 3.65 -2.71
N SER A 26 14.85 3.01 -3.16
CA SER A 26 14.79 1.71 -3.86
C SER A 26 14.14 0.61 -3.01
N LYS A 27 14.46 0.56 -1.71
CA LYS A 27 13.88 -0.39 -0.75
C LYS A 27 12.42 -0.07 -0.46
N LEU A 28 12.05 1.21 -0.40
CA LEU A 28 10.66 1.63 -0.27
C LEU A 28 9.83 1.21 -1.48
N VAL A 29 10.33 1.45 -2.70
CA VAL A 29 9.64 1.05 -3.93
C VAL A 29 9.36 -0.46 -3.92
N GLU A 30 10.35 -1.28 -3.55
CA GLU A 30 10.18 -2.73 -3.44
C GLU A 30 9.07 -3.12 -2.44
N ILE A 31 9.16 -2.61 -1.20
CA ILE A 31 8.23 -2.94 -0.11
C ILE A 31 6.80 -2.51 -0.47
N TYR A 32 6.62 -1.25 -0.87
CA TYR A 32 5.29 -0.67 -1.05
C TYR A 32 4.62 -1.13 -2.34
N THR A 33 5.36 -1.49 -3.38
CA THR A 33 4.79 -2.17 -4.55
C THR A 33 4.12 -3.49 -4.14
N GLY A 34 4.79 -4.30 -3.31
CA GLY A 34 4.23 -5.55 -2.79
C GLY A 34 2.96 -5.34 -1.96
N LYS A 35 3.00 -4.38 -1.02
CA LYS A 35 1.84 -4.04 -0.18
C LYS A 35 0.64 -3.56 -1.00
N ILE A 36 0.85 -2.71 -2.00
CA ILE A 36 -0.21 -2.20 -2.88
C ILE A 36 -0.85 -3.34 -3.69
N ILE A 37 -0.05 -4.21 -4.31
CA ILE A 37 -0.56 -5.38 -5.06
C ILE A 37 -1.40 -6.28 -4.14
N GLN A 38 -0.97 -6.50 -2.90
CA GLN A 38 -1.73 -7.28 -1.92
C GLN A 38 -3.10 -6.63 -1.63
N VAL A 39 -3.15 -5.32 -1.40
CA VAL A 39 -4.42 -4.60 -1.20
C VAL A 39 -5.35 -4.78 -2.39
N PHE A 40 -4.84 -4.68 -3.62
CA PHE A 40 -5.61 -4.95 -4.84
C PHE A 40 -6.15 -6.38 -4.89
N ARG A 41 -5.34 -7.39 -4.55
CA ARG A 41 -5.79 -8.80 -4.52
C ARG A 41 -6.89 -9.02 -3.48
N GLU A 42 -6.69 -8.57 -2.25
CA GLU A 42 -7.65 -8.75 -1.15
C GLU A 42 -9.01 -8.12 -1.47
N THR A 43 -8.99 -6.95 -2.10
CA THR A 43 -10.20 -6.19 -2.40
C THR A 43 -10.86 -6.60 -3.72
N SER A 44 -10.11 -7.22 -4.64
CA SER A 44 -10.64 -7.82 -5.87
C SER A 44 -11.28 -9.19 -5.63
N VAL A 45 -10.89 -9.92 -4.57
CA VAL A 45 -11.45 -11.25 -4.23
C VAL A 45 -12.78 -11.15 -3.46
N GLN A 46 -13.21 -9.94 -3.07
CA GLN A 46 -14.59 -9.69 -2.63
C GLN A 46 -15.55 -9.74 -3.81
N LYS A 47 -15.88 -10.95 -4.27
CA LYS A 47 -16.99 -11.22 -5.18
C LYS A 47 -18.30 -10.79 -4.49
N PRO A 48 -19.19 -10.05 -5.15
CA PRO A 48 -20.49 -9.71 -4.56
C PRO A 48 -21.26 -11.01 -4.30
N SER A 49 -21.71 -11.18 -3.06
CA SER A 49 -22.66 -12.22 -2.64
C SER A 49 -24.07 -11.77 -2.98
#